data_AF-A0AA40X384-F1
#
_entry.id   AF-A0AA40X384-F1
#
_cell.length_a   1.000
_cell.length_b   1.000
_cell.length_c   1.000
_cell.angle_alpha   90.00
_cell.angle_beta   90.00
_cell.angle_gamma   90.00
#
_symmetry.space_group_name_H-M   'P 1'
#
loop_
_entity.id
_entity.type
_entity.pdbx_description
1 polymer ?
#
loop_
_entity_poly.entity_id
_entity_poly.type
_entity_poly.pdbx_seq_one_letter_code
_entity_poly.pdbx_strand_id
1 'polypeptide(L)'
;MTINVNVRPLGFQQFKLATVDNSITVVESEDSLARSESAYLNKFYSSNIDRAMIQFDNSNQGHDKVSREIQAHCLQQNLAGLDAQLNFVEAYNNVDFMAEEITLKKQFSEQLKNALGPNNLGLISSATAKDQTLAEQVIGIIGDIKSSYYDVFEGALSKYIEFYKKFSDIISEMGKWVEKKGDNGNLVFKFGELEKVLKNLLKDYTPQSGITNQLYPIDHTKNVSKAEAEKWAKDMGLPASSVLHSPREGDFYYVAIDTAPVQKMIDGLLDKQEIDKDGKVVNTGNNKEITNTQYQAWLAGFNAQEEQIKTTVQSLTGRYSNANSVYDNMIKVLSSTVSTLADMAKRFFSF
;
A
#
# COMPACT_ATOMS: atom_id res chain seq x y z
N MET A 1 -49.14 2.01 5.57
CA MET A 1 -49.01 2.70 6.86
C MET A 1 -47.67 3.41 6.82
N THR A 2 -47.70 4.70 6.49
CA THR A 2 -46.53 5.51 6.17
C THR A 2 -46.56 6.70 7.12
N ILE A 3 -45.57 6.82 7.98
CA ILE A 3 -45.47 7.91 8.96
C ILE A 3 -44.55 8.97 8.37
N ASN A 4 -45.13 10.11 8.02
CA ASN A 4 -44.44 11.35 7.67
C ASN A 4 -44.00 12.06 8.96
N VAL A 5 -42.73 12.45 9.04
CA VAL A 5 -42.24 13.36 10.08
C VAL A 5 -42.00 14.73 9.47
N ASN A 6 -42.73 15.70 10.01
CA ASN A 6 -42.84 17.08 9.56
C ASN A 6 -41.81 17.94 10.31
N VAL A 7 -40.90 18.60 9.59
CA VAL A 7 -39.89 19.50 10.17
C VAL A 7 -40.39 20.94 10.05
N ARG A 8 -40.68 21.58 11.19
CA ARG A 8 -41.06 23.01 11.25
C ARG A 8 -39.82 23.91 11.18
N PRO A 9 -39.84 25.01 10.41
CA PRO A 9 -38.84 26.06 10.51
C PRO A 9 -39.18 27.04 11.64
N LEU A 10 -38.20 27.34 12.50
CA LEU A 10 -38.28 28.43 13.49
C LEU A 10 -37.67 29.70 12.89
N GLY A 11 -38.38 30.81 13.08
CA GLY A 11 -38.33 31.99 12.22
C GLY A 11 -37.23 33.02 12.53
N PHE A 12 -36.99 33.86 11.52
CA PHE A 12 -36.23 35.10 11.60
C PHE A 12 -37.04 36.17 12.36
N GLN A 13 -36.48 36.71 13.45
CA GLN A 13 -36.99 37.96 14.03
C GLN A 13 -36.43 39.16 13.25
N GLN A 14 -37.33 39.95 12.69
CA GLN A 14 -37.05 41.30 12.19
C GLN A 14 -36.77 42.25 13.37
N PHE A 15 -35.57 42.82 13.42
CA PHE A 15 -35.32 44.04 14.18
C PHE A 15 -35.52 45.26 13.27
N LYS A 16 -36.53 46.08 13.59
CA LYS A 16 -36.69 47.44 13.04
C LYS A 16 -35.69 48.37 13.73
N LEU A 17 -34.78 48.96 12.96
CA LEU A 17 -33.97 50.10 13.42
C LEU A 17 -34.77 51.39 13.23
N ALA A 18 -34.76 52.23 14.28
CA ALA A 18 -35.33 53.57 14.24
C ALA A 18 -34.49 54.48 13.33
N THR A 19 -35.17 55.19 12.44
CA THR A 19 -34.59 56.24 11.62
C THR A 19 -34.23 57.44 12.50
N VAL A 20 -32.94 57.71 12.66
CA VAL A 20 -32.42 59.06 12.91
C VAL A 20 -31.39 59.33 11.83
N ASP A 21 -31.77 60.26 10.97
CA ASP A 21 -30.96 60.81 9.89
C ASP A 21 -29.75 61.53 10.50
N ASN A 22 -28.58 60.91 10.38
CA ASN A 22 -27.30 61.59 10.45
C ASN A 22 -26.50 61.03 9.27
N SER A 23 -26.60 61.72 8.14
CA SER A 23 -25.75 61.51 6.98
C SER A 23 -24.28 61.68 7.36
N ILE A 24 -23.63 60.59 7.73
CA ILE A 24 -22.20 60.40 7.54
C ILE A 24 -22.10 59.36 6.43
N THR A 25 -21.97 59.83 5.20
CA THR A 25 -21.41 59.01 4.12
C THR A 25 -19.97 58.70 4.49
N VAL A 26 -19.75 57.61 5.22
CA VAL A 26 -18.46 56.93 5.21
C VAL A 26 -18.38 56.30 3.83
N VAL A 27 -17.72 56.99 2.90
CA VAL A 27 -17.22 56.36 1.69
C VAL A 27 -16.09 55.44 2.17
N GLU A 28 -16.44 54.21 2.55
CA GLU A 28 -15.44 53.15 2.59
C GLU A 28 -14.93 53.01 1.16
N SER A 29 -13.67 53.38 0.95
CA SER A 29 -13.00 53.23 -0.33
C SER A 29 -13.13 51.77 -0.81
N GLU A 30 -13.31 51.53 -2.11
CA GLU A 30 -13.32 50.15 -2.66
C GLU A 30 -12.08 49.35 -2.21
N ASP A 31 -10.96 50.03 -1.97
CA ASP A 31 -9.72 49.51 -1.39
C ASP A 31 -9.87 48.92 0.03
N SER A 32 -10.70 49.50 0.89
CA SER A 32 -10.91 49.00 2.26
C SER A 32 -11.84 47.79 2.28
N LEU A 33 -12.83 47.76 1.38
CA LEU A 33 -13.72 46.61 1.23
C LEU A 33 -12.97 45.41 0.64
N ALA A 34 -12.16 45.63 -0.41
CA ALA A 34 -11.31 44.62 -1.03
C ALA A 34 -10.25 44.06 -0.05
N ARG A 35 -9.63 44.93 0.78
CA ARG A 35 -8.73 44.47 1.85
C ARG A 35 -9.45 43.65 2.92
N SER A 36 -10.69 44.02 3.26
CA SER A 36 -11.48 43.25 4.23
C SER A 36 -11.87 41.87 3.68
N GLU A 37 -12.35 41.79 2.43
CA GLU A 37 -12.71 40.53 1.78
C GLU A 37 -11.48 39.64 1.58
N SER A 38 -10.34 40.21 1.19
CA SER A 38 -9.05 39.52 1.13
C SER A 38 -8.63 38.97 2.51
N ALA A 39 -8.73 39.76 3.58
CA ALA A 39 -8.40 39.31 4.93
C ALA A 39 -9.33 38.17 5.42
N TYR A 40 -10.63 38.23 5.10
CA TYR A 40 -11.59 37.16 5.42
C TYR A 40 -11.31 35.88 4.63
N LEU A 41 -11.03 35.99 3.33
CA LEU A 41 -10.61 34.88 2.48
C LEU A 41 -9.32 34.26 3.01
N ASN A 42 -8.31 35.06 3.34
CA ASN A 42 -7.02 34.56 3.84
C ASN A 42 -7.17 33.76 5.16
N LYS A 43 -7.99 34.25 6.09
CA LYS A 43 -8.26 33.56 7.36
C LYS A 43 -9.06 32.27 7.15
N PHE A 44 -9.97 32.24 6.17
CA PHE A 44 -10.78 31.08 5.85
C PHE A 44 -9.95 29.91 5.28
N TYR A 45 -9.10 30.17 4.30
CA TYR A 45 -8.28 29.12 3.68
C TYR A 45 -7.22 28.57 4.63
N SER A 46 -6.61 29.44 5.43
CA SER A 46 -5.67 29.01 6.46
C SER A 46 -6.32 28.14 7.55
N SER A 47 -7.57 28.44 7.93
CA SER A 47 -8.32 27.56 8.85
C SER A 47 -8.72 26.23 8.22
N ASN A 48 -8.94 26.19 6.91
CA ASN A 48 -9.32 24.97 6.20
C ASN A 48 -8.13 24.01 6.04
N ILE A 49 -6.91 24.52 5.82
CA ILE A 49 -5.73 23.67 5.76
C ILE A 49 -5.40 23.05 7.11
N ASP A 50 -5.53 23.81 8.20
CA ASP A 50 -5.36 23.28 9.57
C ASP A 50 -6.36 22.13 9.84
N ARG A 51 -7.63 22.31 9.44
CA ARG A 51 -8.67 21.28 9.59
C ARG A 51 -8.38 20.05 8.72
N ALA A 52 -8.02 20.26 7.46
CA ALA A 52 -7.71 19.16 6.54
C ALA A 52 -6.51 18.34 7.02
N MET A 53 -5.49 18.98 7.58
CA MET A 53 -4.33 18.33 8.16
C MET A 53 -4.70 17.48 9.38
N ILE A 54 -5.50 18.00 10.32
CA ILE A 54 -5.97 17.24 11.48
C ILE A 54 -6.76 15.99 11.03
N GLN A 55 -7.63 16.14 10.05
CA GLN A 55 -8.40 15.01 9.52
C GLN A 55 -7.51 13.99 8.81
N PHE A 56 -6.51 14.46 8.06
CA PHE A 56 -5.51 13.61 7.42
C PHE A 56 -4.71 12.81 8.45
N ASP A 57 -4.16 13.45 9.48
CA ASP A 57 -3.41 12.79 10.55
C ASP A 57 -4.26 11.75 11.29
N ASN A 58 -5.50 12.11 11.65
CA ASN A 58 -6.43 11.19 12.31
C ASN A 58 -6.78 9.99 11.44
N SER A 59 -6.98 10.19 10.13
CA SER A 59 -7.26 9.10 9.20
C SER A 59 -6.07 8.14 9.06
N ASN A 60 -4.85 8.66 9.09
CA ASN A 60 -3.64 7.84 9.05
C ASN A 60 -3.45 7.00 10.31
N GLN A 61 -3.88 7.49 11.48
CA GLN A 61 -3.88 6.72 12.74
C GLN A 61 -4.99 5.66 12.79
N GLY A 62 -6.14 5.92 12.17
CA GLY A 62 -7.30 5.03 12.19
C GLY A 62 -7.19 3.79 11.28
N HIS A 63 -6.14 3.70 10.46
CA HIS A 63 -5.88 2.63 9.49
C HIS A 63 -6.98 2.37 8.44
N ASP A 64 -8.07 3.16 8.40
CA ASP A 64 -9.10 3.03 7.38
C ASP A 64 -8.62 3.54 6.02
N LYS A 65 -8.64 2.69 5.00
CA LYS A 65 -8.08 3.01 3.68
C LYS A 65 -8.88 4.10 2.96
N VAL A 66 -10.21 4.01 3.01
CA VAL A 66 -11.11 4.93 2.32
C VAL A 66 -11.03 6.33 2.94
N SER A 67 -11.07 6.43 4.27
CA SER A 67 -10.89 7.69 4.98
C SER A 67 -9.54 8.31 4.66
N ARG A 68 -8.45 7.54 4.68
CA ARG A 68 -7.11 8.03 4.29
C ARG A 68 -7.08 8.64 2.89
N GLU A 69 -7.75 8.02 1.91
CA GLU A 69 -7.80 8.53 0.53
C GLU A 69 -8.56 9.84 0.41
N ILE A 70 -9.74 9.89 1.05
CA ILE A 70 -10.56 11.10 1.06
C ILE A 70 -9.81 12.23 1.74
N GLN A 71 -9.18 11.99 2.89
CA GLN A 71 -8.48 13.03 3.62
C GLN A 71 -7.18 13.46 2.93
N ALA A 72 -6.46 12.54 2.27
CA ALA A 72 -5.32 12.89 1.41
C ALA A 72 -5.77 13.83 0.28
N HIS A 73 -6.88 13.50 -0.39
CA HIS A 73 -7.43 14.32 -1.46
C HIS A 73 -7.89 15.71 -0.95
N CYS A 74 -8.58 15.75 0.19
CA CYS A 74 -8.97 17.01 0.84
C CYS A 74 -7.73 17.86 1.16
N LEU A 75 -6.68 17.27 1.73
CA LEU A 75 -5.45 18.00 2.04
C LEU A 75 -4.78 18.54 0.78
N GLN A 76 -4.69 17.75 -0.29
CA GLN A 76 -4.16 18.18 -1.59
C GLN A 76 -4.94 19.36 -2.16
N GLN A 77 -6.28 19.32 -2.14
CA GLN A 77 -7.11 20.43 -2.61
C GLN A 77 -6.90 21.71 -1.79
N ASN A 78 -6.82 21.59 -0.45
CA ASN A 78 -6.59 22.74 0.42
C ASN A 78 -5.19 23.35 0.23
N LEU A 79 -4.17 22.51 0.02
CA LEU A 79 -2.81 22.96 -0.32
C LEU A 79 -2.78 23.69 -1.67
N ALA A 80 -3.45 23.16 -2.69
CA ALA A 80 -3.54 23.83 -3.99
C ALA A 80 -4.26 25.18 -3.88
N GLY A 81 -5.30 25.26 -3.04
CA GLY A 81 -5.97 26.53 -2.73
C GLY A 81 -5.06 27.54 -2.04
N LEU A 82 -4.28 27.10 -1.05
CA LEU A 82 -3.30 27.95 -0.37
C LEU A 82 -2.23 28.47 -1.33
N ASP A 83 -1.69 27.61 -2.19
CA ASP A 83 -0.68 27.96 -3.19
C ASP A 83 -1.21 28.99 -4.21
N ALA A 84 -2.44 28.79 -4.70
CA ALA A 84 -3.10 29.75 -5.58
C ALA A 84 -3.27 31.13 -4.92
N GLN A 85 -3.55 31.17 -3.62
CA GLN A 85 -3.63 32.43 -2.87
C GLN A 85 -2.28 33.10 -2.70
N LEU A 86 -1.25 32.34 -2.32
CA LEU A 86 0.12 32.86 -2.22
C LEU A 86 0.60 33.46 -3.55
N ASN A 87 0.25 32.82 -4.67
CA ASN A 87 0.46 33.36 -6.01
C ASN A 87 -0.34 34.65 -6.26
N PHE A 88 -1.64 34.67 -5.91
CA PHE A 88 -2.51 35.83 -6.11
C PHE A 88 -2.03 37.07 -5.36
N VAL A 89 -1.52 36.91 -4.14
CA VAL A 89 -0.97 38.02 -3.33
C VAL A 89 0.50 38.30 -3.62
N GLU A 90 1.06 37.68 -4.66
CA GLU A 90 2.46 37.82 -5.06
C GLU A 90 3.47 37.51 -3.94
N ALA A 91 3.14 36.56 -3.04
CA ALA A 91 4.03 36.17 -1.95
C ALA A 91 5.39 35.67 -2.46
N TYR A 92 5.41 35.00 -3.62
CA TYR A 92 6.64 34.51 -4.26
C TYR A 92 7.50 35.62 -4.88
N ASN A 93 7.01 36.87 -4.93
CA ASN A 93 7.82 38.04 -5.28
C ASN A 93 8.45 38.70 -4.03
N ASN A 94 8.00 38.33 -2.83
CA ASN A 94 8.53 38.85 -1.57
C ASN A 94 9.81 38.11 -1.16
N VAL A 95 10.89 38.88 -0.95
CA VAL A 95 12.23 38.34 -0.67
C VAL A 95 12.29 37.55 0.65
N ASP A 96 11.62 38.02 1.69
CA ASP A 96 11.64 37.39 3.01
C ASP A 96 10.85 36.07 2.99
N PHE A 97 9.67 36.08 2.36
CA PHE A 97 8.85 34.87 2.18
C PHE A 97 9.61 33.82 1.37
N MET A 98 10.22 34.21 0.24
CA MET A 98 11.00 33.31 -0.61
C MET A 98 12.22 32.71 0.11
N ALA A 99 12.94 33.52 0.91
CA ALA A 99 14.09 33.04 1.68
C ALA A 99 13.67 31.98 2.72
N GLU A 100 12.54 32.19 3.38
CA GLU A 100 11.97 31.24 4.33
C GLU A 100 11.46 29.97 3.62
N GLU A 101 10.79 30.09 2.46
CA GLU A 101 10.31 28.95 1.67
C GLU A 101 11.47 28.08 1.15
N ILE A 102 12.55 28.70 0.66
CA ILE A 102 13.75 27.97 0.23
C ILE A 102 14.37 27.18 1.39
N THR A 103 14.41 27.78 2.58
CA THR A 103 14.92 27.12 3.79
C THR A 103 14.05 25.92 4.15
N LEU A 104 12.73 26.09 4.13
CA LEU A 104 11.78 25.03 4.42
C LEU A 104 11.85 23.90 3.37
N LYS A 105 11.95 24.22 2.08
CA LYS A 105 12.16 23.23 0.99
C LYS A 105 13.39 22.37 1.23
N LYS A 106 14.50 22.97 1.67
CA LYS A 106 15.73 22.25 1.98
C LYS A 106 15.54 21.31 3.18
N GLN A 107 14.97 21.81 4.27
CA GLN A 107 14.69 21.01 5.47
C GLN A 107 13.75 19.84 5.16
N PHE A 108 12.67 20.11 4.43
CA PHE A 108 11.72 19.11 3.98
C PHE A 108 12.41 18.02 3.16
N SER A 109 13.22 18.39 2.17
CA SER A 109 13.97 17.46 1.35
C SER A 109 14.92 16.56 2.16
N GLU A 110 15.61 17.12 3.17
CA GLU A 110 16.51 16.37 4.05
C GLU A 110 15.74 15.42 4.97
N GLN A 111 14.66 15.89 5.59
CA GLN A 111 13.82 15.09 6.47
C GLN A 111 13.13 13.95 5.70
N LEU A 112 12.67 14.21 4.48
CA LEU A 112 12.04 13.22 3.62
C LEU A 112 13.02 12.11 3.21
N LYS A 113 14.27 12.48 2.86
CA LYS A 113 15.34 11.50 2.59
C LYS A 113 15.61 10.60 3.79
N ASN A 114 15.63 11.18 4.99
CA ASN A 114 15.83 10.43 6.23
C ASN A 114 14.65 9.51 6.53
N ALA A 115 13.41 9.96 6.30
CA ALA A 115 12.19 9.17 6.52
C ALA A 115 12.10 7.97 5.57
N LEU A 116 12.48 8.14 4.31
CA LEU A 116 12.52 7.09 3.29
C LEU A 116 13.62 6.05 3.51
N GLY A 117 14.79 6.51 3.94
CA GLY A 117 16.02 5.74 3.89
C GLY A 117 16.62 5.64 2.47
N PRO A 118 17.87 5.19 2.36
CA PRO A 118 18.68 5.27 1.14
C PRO A 118 18.14 4.42 -0.03
N ASN A 119 17.42 3.34 0.25
CA ASN A 119 16.92 2.40 -0.77
C ASN A 119 15.63 2.88 -1.47
N ASN A 120 15.01 3.92 -0.93
CA ASN A 120 13.65 4.36 -1.27
C ASN A 120 13.63 5.77 -1.90
N LEU A 121 14.80 6.36 -2.16
CA LEU A 121 14.95 7.69 -2.76
C LEU A 121 14.36 7.81 -4.18
N GLY A 122 14.33 6.71 -4.93
CA GLY A 122 13.77 6.66 -6.28
C GLY A 122 12.24 6.74 -6.35
N LEU A 123 11.55 6.65 -5.21
CA LEU A 123 10.09 6.74 -5.13
C LEU A 123 9.57 8.17 -5.24
N ILE A 124 10.45 9.18 -5.19
CA ILE A 124 10.05 10.58 -5.11
C ILE A 124 10.81 11.43 -6.11
N SER A 125 10.51 11.21 -7.39
CA SER A 125 11.00 12.08 -8.47
C SER A 125 10.45 13.52 -8.32
N SER A 126 9.24 13.67 -7.76
CA SER A 126 8.57 14.94 -7.48
C SER A 126 9.23 15.80 -6.39
N ALA A 127 9.93 15.20 -5.42
CA ALA A 127 10.58 15.95 -4.32
C ALA A 127 11.82 16.75 -4.74
N THR A 128 12.24 16.65 -6.00
CA THR A 128 13.49 17.25 -6.48
C THR A 128 13.32 18.20 -7.66
N ALA A 129 12.08 18.47 -8.08
CA ALA A 129 11.79 19.42 -9.14
C ALA A 129 12.09 20.85 -8.66
N LYS A 130 13.09 21.49 -9.30
CA LYS A 130 13.59 22.82 -8.92
C LYS A 130 12.60 23.95 -9.14
N ASP A 131 11.65 23.76 -10.05
CA ASP A 131 10.74 24.82 -10.51
C ASP A 131 9.38 24.78 -9.80
N GLN A 132 9.18 23.88 -8.84
CA GLN A 132 7.93 23.72 -8.11
C GLN A 132 7.89 24.52 -6.81
N THR A 133 6.71 25.03 -6.45
CA THR A 133 6.46 25.56 -5.10
C THR A 133 6.54 24.44 -4.07
N LEU A 134 6.71 24.79 -2.79
CA LEU A 134 6.72 23.77 -1.74
C LEU A 134 5.37 23.04 -1.66
N ALA A 135 4.27 23.75 -1.91
CA ALA A 135 2.93 23.15 -1.92
C ALA A 135 2.80 22.12 -3.04
N GLU A 136 3.25 22.43 -4.25
CA GLU A 136 3.25 21.48 -5.38
C GLU A 136 4.10 20.24 -5.09
N GLN A 137 5.29 20.42 -4.50
CA GLN A 137 6.14 19.31 -4.09
C GLN A 137 5.41 18.43 -3.08
N VAL A 138 4.84 19.00 -2.01
CA VAL A 138 4.09 18.26 -0.99
C VAL A 138 2.89 17.54 -1.60
N ILE A 139 2.13 18.15 -2.51
CA ILE A 139 0.98 17.54 -3.19
C ILE A 139 1.40 16.32 -4.01
N GLY A 140 2.47 16.45 -4.82
CA GLY A 140 3.00 15.36 -5.62
C GLY A 140 3.43 14.18 -4.76
N ILE A 141 4.12 14.50 -3.66
CA ILE A 141 4.62 13.51 -2.71
C ILE A 141 3.47 12.77 -2.00
N ILE A 142 2.41 13.46 -1.56
CA ILE A 142 1.21 12.83 -0.98
C ILE A 142 0.59 11.82 -1.97
N GLY A 143 0.58 12.14 -3.28
CA GLY A 143 0.09 11.23 -4.31
C GLY A 143 1.01 10.03 -4.59
N ASP A 144 2.32 10.27 -4.65
CA ASP A 144 3.31 9.26 -5.04
C ASP A 144 3.58 8.24 -3.92
N ILE A 145 3.59 8.66 -2.65
CA ILE A 145 4.01 7.82 -1.51
C ILE A 145 3.14 6.57 -1.33
N LYS A 146 1.81 6.73 -1.43
CA LYS A 146 0.90 5.63 -1.12
C LYS A 146 0.94 4.55 -2.20
N SER A 147 0.88 4.97 -3.46
CA SER A 147 0.73 4.09 -4.62
C SER A 147 2.00 3.32 -4.99
N SER A 148 3.17 3.81 -4.59
CA SER A 148 4.46 3.32 -5.08
C SER A 148 5.18 2.33 -4.15
N TYR A 149 4.90 2.35 -2.83
CA TYR A 149 5.65 1.55 -1.87
C TYR A 149 4.81 0.79 -0.85
N TYR A 150 3.90 1.49 -0.16
CA TYR A 150 3.05 0.87 0.86
C TYR A 150 2.08 -0.15 0.24
N ASP A 151 1.34 0.26 -0.80
CA ASP A 151 0.36 -0.61 -1.46
C ASP A 151 1.03 -1.86 -2.06
N VAL A 152 2.31 -1.78 -2.44
CA VAL A 152 3.06 -2.91 -3.01
C VAL A 152 3.28 -4.01 -1.97
N PHE A 153 3.73 -3.64 -0.77
CA PHE A 153 3.89 -4.61 0.31
C PHE A 153 2.55 -5.10 0.85
N GLU A 154 1.53 -4.23 0.94
CA GLU A 154 0.16 -4.62 1.33
C GLU A 154 -0.40 -5.68 0.37
N GLY A 155 -0.37 -5.39 -0.94
CA GLY A 155 -0.87 -6.29 -1.98
C GLY A 155 -0.09 -7.60 -2.04
N ALA A 156 1.23 -7.56 -1.93
CA ALA A 156 2.06 -8.75 -1.93
C ALA A 156 1.79 -9.64 -0.69
N LEU A 157 1.72 -9.03 0.50
CA LEU A 157 1.43 -9.75 1.75
C LEU A 157 0.03 -10.39 1.70
N SER A 158 -0.98 -9.66 1.23
CA SER A 158 -2.35 -10.15 1.13
C SER A 158 -2.43 -11.42 0.27
N LYS A 159 -1.81 -11.40 -0.92
CA LYS A 159 -1.76 -12.58 -1.82
C LYS A 159 -0.98 -13.74 -1.21
N TYR A 160 0.12 -13.47 -0.50
CA TYR A 160 0.87 -14.52 0.19
C TYR A 160 0.10 -15.15 1.36
N ILE A 161 -0.72 -14.38 2.07
CA ILE A 161 -1.62 -14.89 3.12
C ILE A 161 -2.69 -15.79 2.50
N GLU A 162 -3.27 -15.42 1.36
CA GLU A 162 -4.24 -16.26 0.63
C GLU A 162 -3.62 -17.58 0.17
N PHE A 163 -2.40 -17.53 -0.37
CA PHE A 163 -1.63 -18.72 -0.73
C PHE A 163 -1.35 -19.60 0.48
N TYR A 164 -0.83 -19.02 1.55
CA TYR A 164 -0.53 -19.75 2.78
C TYR A 164 -1.78 -20.38 3.38
N LYS A 165 -2.92 -19.69 3.37
CA LYS A 165 -4.20 -20.24 3.83
C LYS A 165 -4.59 -21.49 3.06
N LYS A 166 -4.61 -21.43 1.72
CA LYS A 166 -4.91 -22.60 0.88
C LYS A 166 -3.92 -23.75 1.12
N PHE A 167 -2.65 -23.43 1.34
CA PHE A 167 -1.63 -24.42 1.69
C PHE A 167 -1.88 -25.04 3.07
N SER A 168 -2.15 -24.25 4.10
CA SER A 168 -2.47 -24.73 5.45
C SER A 168 -3.74 -25.60 5.48
N ASP A 169 -4.73 -25.28 4.65
CA ASP A 169 -5.92 -26.12 4.49
C ASP A 169 -5.52 -27.53 4.00
N ILE A 170 -4.60 -27.66 3.04
CA ILE A 170 -4.05 -28.96 2.61
C ILE A 170 -3.40 -29.71 3.77
N ILE A 171 -2.57 -29.04 4.57
CA ILE A 171 -1.90 -29.65 5.73
C ILE A 171 -2.92 -30.21 6.72
N SER A 172 -4.00 -29.46 6.98
CA SER A 172 -5.07 -29.89 7.89
C SER A 172 -5.78 -31.17 7.41
N GLU A 173 -5.79 -31.43 6.10
CA GLU A 173 -6.40 -32.62 5.51
C GLU A 173 -5.47 -33.82 5.45
N MET A 174 -4.16 -33.65 5.63
CA MET A 174 -3.17 -34.74 5.52
C MET A 174 -3.46 -35.92 6.43
N GLY A 175 -4.04 -35.68 7.62
CA GLY A 175 -4.45 -36.74 8.54
C GLY A 175 -5.48 -37.71 7.94
N LYS A 176 -6.31 -37.26 6.99
CA LYS A 176 -7.32 -38.07 6.29
C LYS A 176 -6.69 -39.06 5.30
N TRP A 177 -5.45 -38.84 4.90
CA TRP A 177 -4.72 -39.66 3.94
C TRP A 177 -3.84 -40.72 4.59
N VAL A 178 -3.87 -40.82 5.93
CA VAL A 178 -3.22 -41.88 6.68
C VAL A 178 -4.24 -42.97 7.02
N GLU A 179 -4.08 -44.16 6.47
CA GLU A 179 -4.87 -45.35 6.83
C GLU A 179 -4.08 -46.22 7.84
N LYS A 180 -4.79 -46.82 8.82
CA LYS A 180 -4.15 -47.63 9.87
C LYS A 180 -3.94 -49.09 9.43
N LYS A 181 -2.65 -49.47 9.52
CA LYS A 181 -1.97 -50.79 9.63
C LYS A 181 -2.18 -51.82 8.50
N GLY A 182 -1.11 -52.02 7.72
CA GLY A 182 -0.76 -53.35 7.23
C GLY A 182 -0.27 -54.23 8.38
N ASP A 183 -0.39 -55.56 8.24
CA ASP A 183 -0.23 -56.54 9.32
C ASP A 183 1.11 -56.46 10.10
N ASN A 184 2.14 -55.84 9.52
CA ASN A 184 3.50 -55.75 10.06
C ASN A 184 3.85 -54.45 10.79
N GLY A 185 2.89 -53.54 11.03
CA GLY A 185 3.18 -52.24 11.67
C GLY A 185 3.57 -51.11 10.73
N ASN A 186 3.45 -51.35 9.42
CA ASN A 186 3.56 -50.33 8.40
C ASN A 186 2.28 -49.47 8.32
N LEU A 187 2.40 -48.29 7.74
CA LEU A 187 1.29 -47.38 7.49
C LEU A 187 0.99 -47.30 5.99
N VAL A 188 -0.27 -47.09 5.65
CA VAL A 188 -0.68 -46.85 4.27
C VAL A 188 -0.97 -45.36 4.13
N PHE A 189 -0.21 -44.66 3.27
CA PHE A 189 -0.40 -43.23 3.01
C PHE A 189 -0.87 -43.00 1.57
N LYS A 190 -1.86 -42.10 1.41
CA LYS A 190 -2.41 -41.75 0.09
C LYS A 190 -1.63 -40.63 -0.61
N PHE A 191 -0.42 -40.93 -1.06
CA PHE A 191 0.43 -39.94 -1.73
C PHE A 191 -0.21 -39.35 -2.99
N GLY A 192 -1.01 -40.13 -3.73
CA GLY A 192 -1.71 -39.63 -4.92
C GLY A 192 -2.76 -38.55 -4.61
N GLU A 193 -3.42 -38.61 -3.45
CA GLU A 193 -4.36 -37.56 -3.03
C GLU A 193 -3.62 -36.28 -2.65
N LEU A 194 -2.50 -36.40 -1.92
CA LEU A 194 -1.63 -35.27 -1.60
C LEU A 194 -1.05 -34.63 -2.87
N GLU A 195 -0.55 -35.44 -3.81
CA GLU A 195 -0.01 -34.97 -5.08
C GLU A 195 -1.06 -34.16 -5.85
N LYS A 196 -2.29 -34.69 -5.94
CA LYS A 196 -3.40 -34.04 -6.63
C LYS A 196 -3.71 -32.66 -6.04
N VAL A 197 -3.81 -32.52 -4.72
CA VAL A 197 -4.11 -31.22 -4.10
C VAL A 197 -2.94 -30.24 -4.20
N LEU A 198 -1.68 -30.71 -4.09
CA LEU A 198 -0.50 -29.87 -4.28
C LEU A 198 -0.37 -29.39 -5.73
N LYS A 199 -0.63 -30.26 -6.72
CA LYS A 199 -0.68 -29.89 -8.15
C LYS A 199 -1.80 -28.91 -8.44
N ASN A 200 -2.97 -29.06 -7.80
CA ASN A 200 -4.06 -28.08 -7.92
C ASN A 200 -3.64 -26.72 -7.34
N LEU A 201 -2.99 -26.71 -6.16
CA LEU A 201 -2.42 -25.49 -5.59
C LEU A 201 -1.40 -24.86 -6.54
N LEU A 202 -0.46 -25.64 -7.09
CA LEU A 202 0.49 -25.13 -8.09
C LEU A 202 -0.23 -24.54 -9.29
N LYS A 203 -1.26 -25.20 -9.81
CA LYS A 203 -2.03 -24.72 -10.96
C LYS A 203 -2.73 -23.39 -10.68
N ASP A 204 -3.29 -23.21 -9.48
CA ASP A 204 -3.92 -21.94 -9.07
C ASP A 204 -2.91 -20.76 -9.07
N TYR A 205 -1.64 -21.06 -8.80
CA TYR A 205 -0.56 -20.09 -8.64
C TYR A 205 0.54 -20.22 -9.71
N THR A 206 0.27 -20.92 -10.81
CA THR A 206 1.13 -21.02 -12.00
C THR A 206 0.30 -20.67 -13.21
N PRO A 207 0.56 -19.56 -13.91
CA PRO A 207 -0.36 -19.06 -14.90
C PRO A 207 -0.35 -19.92 -16.17
N GLN A 208 -1.50 -20.54 -16.51
CA GLN A 208 -1.76 -21.05 -17.86
C GLN A 208 -2.20 -19.92 -18.83
N SER A 209 -2.71 -18.79 -18.32
CA SER A 209 -3.15 -17.64 -19.12
C SER A 209 -3.14 -16.27 -18.40
N GLY A 210 -2.70 -16.17 -17.14
CA GLY A 210 -2.52 -14.87 -16.47
C GLY A 210 -2.22 -14.92 -14.97
N ILE A 211 -1.29 -14.07 -14.53
CA ILE A 211 -1.30 -13.07 -13.44
C ILE A 211 -1.87 -13.40 -12.01
N THR A 212 -2.53 -14.53 -11.75
CA THR A 212 -3.10 -14.84 -10.43
C THR A 212 -2.05 -14.87 -9.30
N ASN A 213 -0.80 -15.19 -9.64
CA ASN A 213 0.31 -15.24 -8.71
C ASN A 213 1.16 -13.96 -8.64
N GLN A 214 0.82 -12.90 -9.39
CA GLN A 214 1.62 -11.67 -9.47
C GLN A 214 1.51 -10.83 -8.19
N LEU A 215 2.64 -10.57 -7.56
CA LEU A 215 2.81 -9.71 -6.40
C LEU A 215 3.17 -8.28 -6.80
N TYR A 216 3.93 -8.12 -7.89
CA TYR A 216 4.34 -6.82 -8.40
C TYR A 216 4.49 -6.84 -9.93
N PRO A 217 4.07 -5.79 -10.66
CA PRO A 217 3.29 -4.64 -10.18
C PRO A 217 1.90 -5.06 -9.66
N ILE A 218 1.30 -4.28 -8.76
CA ILE A 218 -0.06 -4.58 -8.26
C ILE A 218 -1.06 -4.51 -9.41
N ASP A 219 -0.92 -3.47 -10.23
CA ASP A 219 -1.72 -3.29 -11.43
C ASP A 219 -1.21 -4.24 -12.52
N HIS A 220 -2.04 -5.24 -12.79
CA HIS A 220 -1.80 -6.28 -13.76
C HIS A 220 -1.77 -5.75 -15.20
N THR A 221 -2.20 -4.53 -15.47
CA THR A 221 -2.09 -3.89 -16.79
C THR A 221 -0.74 -3.21 -17.00
N LYS A 222 0.02 -2.96 -15.93
CA LYS A 222 1.33 -2.30 -16.01
C LYS A 222 2.44 -3.29 -16.31
N ASN A 223 3.46 -2.72 -16.94
CA ASN A 223 4.66 -3.42 -17.37
C ASN A 223 5.87 -2.79 -16.67
N VAL A 224 6.81 -3.61 -16.21
CA VAL A 224 8.05 -3.16 -15.58
C VAL A 224 9.25 -3.85 -16.22
N SER A 225 10.42 -3.19 -16.10
CA SER A 225 11.68 -3.76 -16.56
C SER A 225 12.11 -4.94 -15.68
N LYS A 226 13.00 -5.80 -16.21
CA LYS A 226 13.61 -6.89 -15.44
C LYS A 226 14.29 -6.39 -14.16
N ALA A 227 15.07 -5.31 -14.27
CA ALA A 227 15.82 -4.75 -13.15
C ALA A 227 14.89 -4.24 -12.04
N GLU A 228 13.74 -3.67 -12.40
CA GLU A 228 12.73 -3.22 -11.44
C GLU A 228 12.04 -4.40 -10.76
N ALA A 229 11.67 -5.45 -11.49
CA ALA A 229 11.10 -6.67 -10.91
C ALA A 229 12.10 -7.38 -9.97
N GLU A 230 13.38 -7.46 -10.34
CA GLU A 230 14.45 -8.02 -9.50
C GLU A 230 14.66 -7.20 -8.23
N LYS A 231 14.59 -5.87 -8.32
CA LYS A 231 14.63 -4.99 -7.14
C LYS A 231 13.49 -5.34 -6.18
N TRP A 232 12.26 -5.43 -6.67
CA TRP A 232 11.11 -5.75 -5.84
C TRP A 232 11.13 -7.15 -5.25
N ALA A 233 11.57 -8.17 -6.00
CA ALA A 233 11.77 -9.50 -5.46
C ALA A 233 12.77 -9.48 -4.28
N LYS A 234 13.89 -8.76 -4.43
CA LYS A 234 14.88 -8.59 -3.36
C LYS A 234 14.31 -7.83 -2.16
N ASP A 235 13.59 -6.75 -2.40
CA ASP A 235 12.96 -5.92 -1.36
C ASP A 235 11.84 -6.67 -0.63
N MET A 236 11.21 -7.66 -1.28
CA MET A 236 10.27 -8.61 -0.68
C MET A 236 10.95 -9.79 0.03
N GLY A 237 12.26 -9.99 -0.15
CA GLY A 237 13.00 -11.13 0.38
C GLY A 237 12.74 -12.44 -0.36
N LEU A 238 12.29 -12.34 -1.61
CA LEU A 238 11.96 -13.46 -2.47
C LEU A 238 13.18 -13.91 -3.30
N PRO A 239 13.24 -15.20 -3.70
CA PRO A 239 14.28 -15.69 -4.58
C PRO A 239 14.17 -15.09 -5.98
N ALA A 240 15.26 -15.08 -6.74
CA ALA A 240 15.26 -14.60 -8.13
C ALA A 240 14.31 -15.40 -9.04
N SER A 241 14.00 -16.65 -8.68
CA SER A 241 13.00 -17.48 -9.38
C SER A 241 11.58 -16.92 -9.30
N SER A 242 11.30 -16.01 -8.37
CA SER A 242 10.03 -15.28 -8.31
C SER A 242 9.89 -14.22 -9.41
N VAL A 243 10.96 -13.88 -10.14
CA VAL A 243 10.90 -12.94 -11.27
C VAL A 243 10.62 -13.71 -12.56
N LEU A 244 9.46 -13.48 -13.15
CA LEU A 244 8.98 -14.20 -14.33
C LEU A 244 8.79 -13.25 -15.52
N HIS A 245 9.03 -13.76 -16.73
CA HIS A 245 8.71 -13.05 -17.96
C HIS A 245 7.20 -13.06 -18.18
N SER A 246 6.63 -11.89 -18.49
CA SER A 246 5.21 -11.73 -18.77
C SER A 246 4.82 -12.49 -20.04
N PRO A 247 3.67 -13.17 -20.09
CA PRO A 247 3.18 -13.79 -21.31
C PRO A 247 2.65 -12.79 -22.35
N ARG A 248 2.66 -11.49 -22.04
CA ARG A 248 2.24 -10.41 -22.95
C ARG A 248 3.35 -10.06 -23.95
N GLU A 249 2.98 -9.49 -25.10
CA GLU A 249 3.95 -8.98 -26.07
C GLU A 249 4.84 -7.89 -25.45
N GLY A 250 6.15 -8.02 -25.65
CA GLY A 250 7.18 -7.11 -25.12
C GLY A 250 8.09 -7.77 -24.08
N ASP A 251 9.19 -7.07 -23.72
CA ASP A 251 10.18 -7.53 -22.75
C ASP A 251 9.83 -7.04 -21.35
N PHE A 252 8.81 -7.68 -20.75
CA PHE A 252 8.22 -7.25 -19.50
C PHE A 252 8.26 -8.34 -18.45
N TYR A 253 8.47 -7.94 -17.20
CA TYR A 253 8.65 -8.85 -16.08
C TYR A 253 7.65 -8.57 -14.96
N TYR A 254 7.43 -9.56 -14.10
CA TYR A 254 6.64 -9.42 -12.90
C TYR A 254 7.21 -10.30 -11.78
N VAL A 255 6.90 -9.95 -10.52
CA VAL A 255 7.24 -10.74 -9.35
C VAL A 255 6.06 -11.62 -8.99
N ALA A 256 6.30 -12.90 -8.76
CA ALA A 256 5.30 -13.91 -8.44
C ALA A 256 5.56 -14.59 -7.09
N ILE A 257 4.52 -15.24 -6.55
CA ILE A 257 4.65 -16.14 -5.40
C ILE A 257 5.69 -17.24 -5.71
N ASP A 258 6.63 -17.45 -4.79
CA ASP A 258 7.56 -18.57 -4.84
C ASP A 258 6.83 -19.89 -4.59
N THR A 259 6.62 -20.65 -5.66
CA THR A 259 6.00 -21.98 -5.64
C THR A 259 7.02 -23.12 -5.58
N ALA A 260 8.32 -22.82 -5.57
CA ALA A 260 9.38 -23.84 -5.53
C ALA A 260 9.28 -24.79 -4.31
N PRO A 261 8.89 -24.35 -3.10
CA PRO A 261 8.69 -25.26 -1.97
C PRO A 261 7.59 -26.30 -2.25
N VAL A 262 6.49 -25.89 -2.88
CA VAL A 262 5.38 -26.79 -3.23
C VAL A 262 5.82 -27.78 -4.31
N GLN A 263 6.60 -27.32 -5.30
CA GLN A 263 7.18 -28.22 -6.31
C GLN A 263 8.10 -29.26 -5.66
N LYS A 264 8.96 -28.86 -4.72
CA LYS A 264 9.82 -29.78 -3.97
C LYS A 264 9.04 -30.77 -3.11
N MET A 265 7.88 -30.38 -2.57
CA MET A 265 7.00 -31.31 -1.85
C MET A 265 6.46 -32.39 -2.79
N ILE A 266 6.08 -32.03 -4.02
CA ILE A 266 5.63 -32.97 -5.06
C ILE A 266 6.77 -33.89 -5.48
N ASP A 267 7.95 -33.33 -5.79
CA ASP A 267 9.12 -34.11 -6.19
C ASP A 267 9.62 -35.06 -5.09
N GLY A 268 9.37 -34.69 -3.83
CA GLY A 268 9.72 -35.45 -2.64
C GLY A 268 8.74 -36.56 -2.27
N LEU A 269 7.59 -36.69 -2.95
CA LEU A 269 6.63 -37.75 -2.66
C LEU A 269 7.26 -39.14 -2.89
N LEU A 270 6.86 -40.09 -2.04
CA LEU A 270 7.41 -41.45 -2.07
C LEU A 270 6.68 -42.36 -3.09
N ASP A 271 5.79 -41.82 -3.91
CA ASP A 271 4.97 -42.55 -4.90
C ASP A 271 5.68 -42.85 -6.21
N LYS A 272 7.02 -42.72 -6.26
CA LYS A 272 7.83 -43.07 -7.43
C LYS A 272 7.35 -44.36 -8.06
N GLN A 273 7.07 -44.29 -9.36
CA GLN A 273 6.63 -45.39 -10.20
C GLN A 273 7.44 -46.65 -9.89
N GLU A 274 6.76 -47.73 -9.48
CA GLU A 274 7.39 -49.04 -9.51
C GLU A 274 7.53 -49.43 -10.97
N ILE A 275 8.78 -49.52 -11.43
CA ILE A 275 9.12 -50.05 -12.75
C ILE A 275 9.43 -51.53 -12.55
N ASP A 276 8.72 -52.41 -13.25
CA ASP A 276 9.00 -53.83 -13.24
C ASP A 276 10.34 -54.13 -13.91
N LYS A 277 10.74 -55.40 -13.85
CA LYS A 277 11.98 -55.89 -14.46
C LYS A 277 12.02 -55.70 -16.00
N ASP A 278 10.88 -55.40 -16.62
CA ASP A 278 10.71 -55.22 -18.06
C ASP A 278 10.58 -53.74 -18.46
N GLY A 279 10.78 -52.80 -17.54
CA GLY A 279 10.71 -51.37 -17.83
C GLY A 279 9.28 -50.80 -17.86
N LYS A 280 8.26 -51.56 -17.45
CA LYS A 280 6.87 -51.13 -17.38
C LYS A 280 6.50 -50.62 -15.99
N VAL A 281 5.71 -49.54 -15.96
CA VAL A 281 5.12 -49.00 -14.72
C VAL A 281 4.09 -50.01 -14.21
N VAL A 282 4.39 -50.70 -13.11
CA VAL A 282 3.55 -51.77 -12.54
C VAL A 282 2.74 -51.34 -11.32
N ASN A 283 3.04 -50.19 -10.74
CA ASN A 283 2.25 -49.70 -9.62
C ASN A 283 2.02 -48.20 -9.75
N THR A 284 0.78 -47.87 -10.12
CA THR A 284 0.21 -46.52 -10.06
C THR A 284 -0.92 -46.57 -9.03
N GLY A 285 -0.63 -47.10 -7.84
CA GLY A 285 -1.58 -47.23 -6.76
C GLY A 285 -1.39 -46.08 -5.78
N ASN A 286 -2.36 -45.16 -5.72
CA ASN A 286 -2.34 -43.95 -4.89
C ASN A 286 -2.08 -44.17 -3.39
N ASN A 287 -2.09 -45.43 -2.92
CA ASN A 287 -1.91 -45.84 -1.54
C ASN A 287 -0.61 -46.66 -1.43
N LYS A 288 0.42 -46.09 -0.78
CA LYS A 288 1.70 -46.78 -0.58
C LYS A 288 1.82 -47.26 0.86
N GLU A 289 2.06 -48.56 1.03
CA GLU A 289 2.50 -49.09 2.31
C GLU A 289 3.97 -48.69 2.54
N ILE A 290 4.22 -47.94 3.59
CA ILE A 290 5.55 -47.47 3.98
C ILE A 290 5.82 -47.78 5.45
N THR A 291 7.08 -48.00 5.77
CA THR A 291 7.50 -48.14 7.16
C THR A 291 7.34 -46.80 7.88
N ASN A 292 7.18 -46.84 9.20
CA ASN A 292 7.15 -45.61 10.01
C ASN A 292 8.43 -44.77 9.80
N THR A 293 9.60 -45.41 9.66
CA THR A 293 10.87 -44.71 9.40
C THR A 293 10.85 -43.96 8.06
N GLN A 294 10.36 -44.59 6.98
CA GLN A 294 10.23 -43.93 5.67
C GLN A 294 9.28 -42.74 5.73
N TYR A 295 8.15 -42.89 6.43
CA TYR A 295 7.19 -41.80 6.62
C TYR A 295 7.80 -40.62 7.38
N GLN A 296 8.48 -40.88 8.51
CA GLN A 296 9.11 -39.80 9.29
C GLN A 296 10.22 -39.08 8.52
N ALA A 297 11.02 -39.81 7.73
CA ALA A 297 12.06 -39.21 6.89
C ALA A 297 11.45 -38.30 5.80
N TRP A 298 10.40 -38.77 5.12
CA TRP A 298 9.67 -37.95 4.16
C TRP A 298 9.01 -36.73 4.82
N LEU A 299 8.32 -36.94 5.94
CA LEU A 299 7.62 -35.88 6.68
C LEU A 299 8.59 -34.78 7.13
N ALA A 300 9.82 -35.12 7.53
CA ALA A 300 10.84 -34.14 7.85
C ALA A 300 11.20 -33.25 6.64
N GLY A 301 11.34 -33.85 5.45
CA GLY A 301 11.57 -33.11 4.20
C GLY A 301 10.37 -32.23 3.81
N PHE A 302 9.16 -32.75 3.98
CA PHE A 302 7.91 -32.01 3.74
C PHE A 302 7.78 -30.81 4.67
N ASN A 303 7.97 -31.00 5.98
CA ASN A 303 7.90 -29.94 6.99
C ASN A 303 8.97 -28.85 6.78
N ALA A 304 10.14 -29.22 6.25
CA ALA A 304 11.16 -28.23 5.89
C ALA A 304 10.69 -27.27 4.78
N GLN A 305 9.92 -27.77 3.80
CA GLN A 305 9.33 -26.93 2.76
C GLN A 305 8.16 -26.08 3.31
N GLU A 306 7.35 -26.62 4.22
CA GLU A 306 6.31 -25.86 4.93
C GLU A 306 6.90 -24.67 5.70
N GLU A 307 7.97 -24.91 6.47
CA GLU A 307 8.61 -23.85 7.26
C GLU A 307 9.22 -22.76 6.36
N GLN A 308 9.68 -23.11 5.15
CA GLN A 308 10.16 -22.13 4.17
C GLN A 308 9.01 -21.19 3.72
N ILE A 309 7.83 -21.72 3.42
CA ILE A 309 6.65 -20.91 3.04
C ILE A 309 6.27 -19.98 4.20
N LYS A 310 6.19 -20.53 5.42
CA LYS A 310 5.85 -19.77 6.63
C LYS A 310 6.86 -18.67 6.92
N THR A 311 8.15 -18.95 6.80
CA THR A 311 9.24 -17.96 6.96
C THR A 311 9.09 -16.83 5.94
N THR A 312 8.68 -17.14 4.71
CA THR A 312 8.45 -16.13 3.67
C THR A 312 7.30 -15.18 4.06
N VAL A 313 6.18 -15.72 4.55
CA VAL A 313 5.04 -14.90 5.05
C VAL A 313 5.46 -14.04 6.23
N GLN A 314 6.23 -14.58 7.18
CA GLN A 314 6.75 -13.82 8.32
C GLN A 314 7.71 -12.70 7.88
N SER A 315 8.59 -12.98 6.91
CA SER A 315 9.51 -11.99 6.35
C SER A 315 8.74 -10.85 5.67
N LEU A 316 7.76 -11.18 4.82
CA LEU A 316 6.89 -10.20 4.17
C LEU A 316 6.08 -9.38 5.18
N THR A 317 5.58 -10.00 6.25
CA THR A 317 4.88 -9.30 7.33
C THR A 317 5.80 -8.27 8.00
N GLY A 318 7.04 -8.65 8.32
CA GLY A 318 8.02 -7.73 8.90
C GLY A 318 8.39 -6.58 7.95
N ARG A 319 8.53 -6.88 6.65
CA ARG A 319 8.80 -5.87 5.61
C ARG A 319 7.62 -4.93 5.40
N TYR A 320 6.39 -5.43 5.43
CA TYR A 320 5.17 -4.62 5.43
C TYR A 320 5.12 -3.70 6.64
N SER A 321 5.39 -4.19 7.85
CA SER A 321 5.44 -3.36 9.06
C SER A 321 6.51 -2.26 8.97
N ASN A 322 7.67 -2.57 8.39
CA ASN A 322 8.70 -1.56 8.10
C ASN A 322 8.19 -0.54 7.07
N ALA A 323 7.59 -0.97 5.96
CA ALA A 323 7.01 -0.08 4.96
C ALA A 323 5.91 0.82 5.54
N ASN A 324 5.08 0.30 6.44
CA ASN A 324 4.12 1.09 7.19
C ASN A 324 4.80 2.15 8.08
N SER A 325 5.87 1.78 8.80
CA SER A 325 6.62 2.75 9.59
C SER A 325 7.30 3.83 8.74
N VAL A 326 7.81 3.47 7.56
CA VAL A 326 8.38 4.44 6.60
C VAL A 326 7.27 5.40 6.16
N TYR A 327 6.11 4.87 5.75
CA TYR A 327 4.94 5.68 5.40
C TYR A 327 4.55 6.64 6.52
N ASP A 328 4.42 6.16 7.77
CA ASP A 328 4.05 6.99 8.92
C ASP A 328 5.06 8.10 9.20
N ASN A 329 6.36 7.82 9.06
CA ASN A 329 7.41 8.82 9.21
C ASN A 329 7.33 9.89 8.11
N MET A 330 7.00 9.50 6.88
CA MET A 330 6.80 10.44 5.79
C MET A 330 5.58 11.33 6.01
N ILE A 331 4.45 10.76 6.47
CA ILE A 331 3.26 11.53 6.83
C ILE A 331 3.60 12.59 7.88
N LYS A 332 4.38 12.24 8.92
CA LYS A 332 4.80 13.22 9.94
C LYS A 332 5.63 14.37 9.36
N VAL A 333 6.56 14.07 8.44
CA VAL A 333 7.37 15.09 7.77
C VAL A 333 6.48 16.00 6.91
N LEU A 334 5.52 15.42 6.19
CA LEU A 334 4.55 16.18 5.38
C LEU A 334 3.70 17.09 6.27
N SER A 335 3.08 16.56 7.34
CA SER A 335 2.24 17.34 8.24
C SER A 335 3.01 18.49 8.91
N SER A 336 4.25 18.25 9.34
CA SER A 336 5.14 19.31 9.89
C SER A 336 5.46 20.38 8.85
N THR A 337 5.67 20.00 7.60
CA THR A 337 6.00 20.92 6.51
C THR A 337 4.79 21.77 6.12
N VAL A 338 3.61 21.13 6.01
CA VAL A 338 2.33 21.81 5.74
C VAL A 338 2.00 22.80 6.85
N SER A 339 2.15 22.41 8.13
CA SER A 339 1.94 23.30 9.27
C SER A 339 2.81 24.55 9.17
N THR A 340 4.09 24.36 8.90
CA THR A 340 5.06 25.46 8.81
C THR A 340 4.73 26.38 7.63
N LEU A 341 4.39 25.82 6.46
CA LEU A 341 3.96 26.59 5.29
C LEU A 341 2.67 27.37 5.56
N ALA A 342 1.70 26.77 6.24
CA ALA A 342 0.46 27.43 6.62
C ALA A 342 0.73 28.61 7.58
N ASP A 343 1.64 28.44 8.55
CA ASP A 343 2.00 29.52 9.49
C ASP A 343 2.82 30.63 8.83
N MET A 344 3.67 30.30 7.85
CA MET A 344 4.31 31.30 6.98
C MET A 344 3.26 32.12 6.22
N ALA A 345 2.30 31.44 5.60
CA ALA A 345 1.22 32.10 4.86
C ALA A 345 0.35 32.97 5.78
N LYS A 346 -0.03 32.48 6.97
CA LYS A 346 -0.76 33.29 7.99
C LYS A 346 -0.04 34.57 8.32
N ARG A 347 1.28 34.49 8.57
CA ARG A 347 2.11 35.66 8.87
C ARG A 347 2.09 36.62 7.68
N PHE A 348 2.31 36.12 6.47
CA PHE A 348 2.30 36.92 5.26
C PHE A 348 0.96 37.64 5.05
N PHE A 349 -0.17 36.94 5.20
CA PHE A 349 -1.51 37.50 5.04
C PHE A 349 -1.95 38.46 6.16
N SER A 350 -1.23 38.46 7.29
CA SER A 350 -1.51 39.36 8.42
C SER A 350 -0.80 40.71 8.28
N PHE A 351 0.12 40.82 7.32
CA PHE A 351 0.68 42.09 6.84
C PHE A 351 -0.18 42.63 5.69
#